data_AF-A0A7S1L4N7-F1
#
_entry.id   AF-A0A7S1L4N7-F1
#
_cell.length_a   1.000
_cell.length_b   1.000
_cell.length_c   1.000
_cell.angle_alpha   90.00
_cell.angle_beta   90.00
_cell.angle_gamma   90.00
#
_symmetry.space_group_name_H-M   'P 1'
#
loop_
_entity.id
_entity.type
_entity.pdbx_description
1 polymer ?
#
loop_
_entity_poly.entity_id
_entity_poly.type
_entity_poly.pdbx_seq_one_letter_code
_entity_poly.pdbx_strand_id
1 'polypeptide(L)'
;MGLKGKAKGGGSDEEKIEKRACWLSDKVFAGRRIDDEAVAAMQGMGIARAMELFREIEEKADQVKNPSGYLKSAARREGFGPQLDGWEERGWAGKGGQAGTDPGKVAKRVRWLNANVFAENPIDDRALESMQGVAAPRAMEILKELEGKAEAGVRNPSSYLRTASNREKERAGLALAVSAPPARHAGKGGGAGGAGEHDKIERRGGGAHPELFPA
;
A
#
# COMPACT_ATOMS: atom_id res chain seq x y z
N MET A 1 -40.36 56.13 11.83
CA MET A 1 -40.38 54.67 12.02
C MET A 1 -39.41 54.05 11.00
N GLY A 2 -38.15 53.82 11.40
CA GLY A 2 -37.13 53.24 10.52
C GLY A 2 -37.10 51.72 10.70
N LEU A 3 -37.59 50.98 9.70
CA LEU A 3 -37.53 49.53 9.68
C LEU A 3 -36.07 49.10 9.48
N LYS A 4 -35.46 48.62 10.56
CA LYS A 4 -34.10 48.09 10.62
C LYS A 4 -34.04 46.78 9.81
N GLY A 5 -33.44 46.84 8.62
CA GLY A 5 -33.19 45.69 7.76
C GLY A 5 -32.34 44.65 8.48
N LYS A 6 -32.92 43.48 8.74
CA LYS A 6 -32.25 42.32 9.33
C LYS A 6 -31.55 41.58 8.21
N ALA A 7 -30.29 41.92 7.96
CA ALA A 7 -29.43 41.18 7.04
C ALA A 7 -29.38 39.71 7.51
N LYS A 8 -29.99 38.80 6.74
CA LYS A 8 -29.77 37.36 6.86
C LYS A 8 -28.32 37.12 6.42
N GLY A 9 -27.40 37.11 7.39
CA GLY A 9 -26.00 36.77 7.15
C GLY A 9 -25.92 35.41 6.51
N GLY A 10 -25.31 35.35 5.31
CA GLY A 10 -24.83 34.09 4.77
C GLY A 10 -23.81 33.53 5.76
N GLY A 11 -24.04 32.32 6.26
CA GLY A 11 -23.08 31.63 7.12
C GLY A 11 -21.71 31.60 6.45
N SER A 12 -20.66 31.70 7.26
CA SER A 12 -19.29 31.65 6.75
C SER A 12 -19.03 30.32 6.05
N ASP A 13 -18.01 30.29 5.21
CA ASP A 13 -17.69 29.10 4.42
C ASP A 13 -17.31 27.93 5.33
N GLU A 14 -16.70 28.19 6.49
CA GLU A 14 -16.43 27.22 7.53
C GLU A 14 -17.71 26.60 8.10
N GLU A 15 -18.73 27.41 8.38
CA GLU A 15 -20.02 26.94 8.91
C GLU A 15 -20.73 26.01 7.92
N LYS A 16 -20.62 26.30 6.61
CA LYS A 16 -21.20 25.43 5.57
C LYS A 16 -20.46 24.10 5.48
N ILE A 17 -19.13 24.10 5.62
CA ILE A 17 -18.28 22.90 5.63
C ILE A 17 -18.64 22.04 6.84
N GLU A 18 -18.72 22.63 8.04
CA GLU A 18 -19.10 21.92 9.27
C GLU A 18 -20.50 21.31 9.18
N LYS A 19 -21.48 22.10 8.69
CA LYS A 19 -22.84 21.60 8.48
C LYS A 19 -22.89 20.43 7.51
N ARG A 20 -22.10 20.48 6.43
CA ARG A 20 -22.04 19.38 5.46
C ARG A 20 -21.38 18.14 6.07
N ALA A 21 -20.27 18.29 6.79
CA ALA A 21 -19.59 17.20 7.47
C ALA A 21 -20.47 16.54 8.56
N CYS A 22 -21.20 17.35 9.34
CA CYS A 22 -22.16 16.85 10.32
C CYS A 22 -23.30 16.08 9.65
N TRP A 23 -23.88 16.64 8.58
CA TRP A 23 -24.94 15.96 7.82
C TRP A 23 -24.46 14.63 7.24
N LEU A 24 -23.26 14.58 6.64
CA LEU A 24 -22.67 13.35 6.12
C LEU A 24 -22.46 12.31 7.22
N SER A 25 -21.94 12.74 8.37
CA SER A 25 -21.74 11.86 9.54
C SER A 25 -23.04 11.24 10.04
N ASP A 26 -24.14 12.00 10.01
CA ASP A 26 -25.42 11.54 10.54
C ASP A 26 -26.27 10.77 9.50
N LYS A 27 -26.22 11.14 8.22
CA LYS A 27 -27.10 10.60 7.17
C LYS A 27 -26.45 9.56 6.28
N VAL A 28 -25.16 9.68 6.02
CA VAL A 28 -24.44 8.83 5.06
C VAL A 28 -23.54 7.83 5.80
N PHE A 29 -22.82 8.31 6.81
CA PHE A 29 -21.83 7.54 7.56
C PHE A 29 -22.30 7.23 8.98
N ALA A 30 -23.53 6.74 9.15
CA ALA A 30 -24.07 6.40 10.46
C ALA A 30 -23.11 5.47 11.24
N GLY A 31 -22.58 5.95 12.37
CA GLY A 31 -21.60 5.24 13.19
C GLY A 31 -20.12 5.44 12.79
N ARG A 32 -19.82 6.21 11.74
CA ARG A 32 -18.47 6.57 11.26
C ARG A 32 -18.35 8.08 11.09
N ARG A 33 -18.32 8.80 12.22
CA ARG A 33 -18.30 10.27 12.21
C ARG A 33 -17.01 10.81 11.59
N ILE A 34 -17.15 11.89 10.82
CA ILE A 34 -16.02 12.68 10.33
C ILE A 34 -15.42 13.41 11.53
N ASP A 35 -14.11 13.28 11.73
CA ASP A 35 -13.40 13.90 12.85
C ASP A 35 -13.09 15.38 12.59
N ASP A 36 -12.88 16.13 13.67
CA ASP A 36 -12.63 17.58 13.61
C ASP A 36 -11.36 17.92 12.81
N GLU A 37 -10.35 17.04 12.81
CA GLU A 37 -9.15 17.20 11.99
C GLU A 37 -9.45 17.14 10.48
N ALA A 38 -10.32 16.22 10.05
CA ALA A 38 -10.76 16.13 8.67
C ALA A 38 -11.57 17.37 8.29
N VAL A 39 -12.43 17.87 9.18
CA VAL A 39 -13.19 19.11 8.95
C VAL A 39 -12.25 20.30 8.82
N ALA A 40 -11.26 20.44 9.71
CA ALA A 40 -10.26 21.50 9.64
C ALA A 40 -9.44 21.45 8.34
N ALA A 41 -9.08 20.24 7.87
CA ALA A 41 -8.41 20.07 6.58
C ALA A 41 -9.29 20.53 5.39
N MET A 42 -10.60 20.30 5.46
CA MET A 42 -11.56 20.80 4.46
C MET A 42 -11.73 22.32 4.52
N GLN A 43 -11.71 22.91 5.72
CA GLN A 43 -11.73 24.38 5.87
C GLN A 43 -10.50 25.02 5.22
N GLY A 44 -9.32 24.42 5.38
CA GLY A 44 -8.06 24.93 4.81
C GLY A 44 -7.99 24.99 3.28
N MET A 45 -8.77 24.17 2.56
CA MET A 45 -8.82 24.18 1.08
C MET A 45 -9.90 25.08 0.47
N GLY A 46 -10.78 25.63 1.31
CA GLY A 46 -11.91 26.45 0.87
C GLY A 46 -13.13 25.65 0.44
N ILE A 47 -14.29 26.32 0.48
CA ILE A 47 -15.61 25.69 0.35
C ILE A 47 -15.84 24.97 -0.98
N ALA A 48 -15.41 25.55 -2.10
CA ALA A 48 -15.69 24.98 -3.42
C ALA A 48 -15.09 23.58 -3.52
N ARG A 49 -13.82 23.44 -3.13
CA ARG A 49 -13.10 22.17 -3.21
C ARG A 49 -13.54 21.18 -2.14
N ALA A 50 -13.78 21.65 -0.92
CA ALA A 50 -14.33 20.83 0.15
C ALA A 50 -15.67 20.18 -0.25
N MET A 51 -16.56 20.94 -0.90
CA MET A 51 -17.86 20.42 -1.35
C MET A 51 -17.72 19.38 -2.47
N GLU A 52 -16.72 19.51 -3.36
CA GLU A 52 -16.41 18.49 -4.36
C GLU A 52 -15.96 17.17 -3.71
N LEU A 53 -15.05 17.23 -2.73
CA LEU A 53 -14.60 16.04 -2.00
C LEU A 53 -15.71 15.41 -1.16
N PHE A 54 -16.57 16.23 -0.55
CA PHE A 54 -17.76 15.74 0.16
C PHE A 54 -18.77 15.06 -0.77
N ARG A 55 -18.87 15.49 -2.03
CA ARG A 55 -19.71 14.81 -3.03
C ARG A 55 -19.06 13.50 -3.48
N GLU A 56 -17.76 13.51 -3.73
CA GLU A 56 -17.04 12.30 -4.16
C GLU A 56 -17.10 11.20 -3.11
N ILE A 57 -16.94 11.54 -1.83
CA ILE A 57 -17.02 10.57 -0.74
C ILE A 57 -18.46 10.08 -0.51
N GLU A 58 -19.46 10.91 -0.79
CA GLU A 58 -20.88 10.53 -0.74
C GLU A 58 -21.22 9.53 -1.86
N GLU A 59 -20.73 9.76 -3.08
CA GLU A 59 -20.86 8.81 -4.20
C GLU A 59 -20.17 7.47 -3.92
N LYS A 60 -19.14 7.47 -3.08
CA LYS A 60 -18.39 6.28 -2.64
C LYS A 60 -18.79 5.81 -1.24
N ALA A 61 -19.91 6.26 -0.68
CA ALA A 61 -20.24 6.05 0.73
C ALA A 61 -20.21 4.58 1.17
N ASP A 62 -20.69 3.68 0.31
CA ASP A 62 -20.74 2.23 0.56
C ASP A 62 -19.35 1.57 0.51
N GLN A 63 -18.38 2.20 -0.17
CA GLN A 63 -17.02 1.71 -0.35
C GLN A 63 -16.05 2.30 0.68
N VAL A 64 -16.40 3.46 1.26
CA VAL A 64 -15.55 4.19 2.19
C VAL A 64 -15.77 3.71 3.63
N LYS A 65 -14.82 2.92 4.13
CA LYS A 65 -14.82 2.39 5.50
C LYS A 65 -14.40 3.41 6.56
N ASN A 66 -13.60 4.41 6.20
CA ASN A 66 -13.15 5.46 7.12
C ASN A 66 -13.25 6.83 6.42
N PRO A 67 -14.36 7.56 6.62
CA PRO A 67 -14.58 8.81 5.90
C PRO A 67 -13.60 9.92 6.30
N SER A 68 -13.23 10.01 7.59
CA SER A 68 -12.20 10.95 8.06
C SER A 68 -10.84 10.70 7.41
N GLY A 69 -10.44 9.43 7.34
CA GLY A 69 -9.18 9.01 6.72
C GLY A 69 -9.14 9.34 5.22
N TYR A 70 -10.25 9.15 4.52
CA TYR A 70 -10.40 9.50 3.11
C TYR A 70 -10.23 11.01 2.90
N LEU A 71 -10.98 11.85 3.63
CA LEU A 71 -10.93 13.31 3.50
C LEU A 71 -9.55 13.88 3.82
N LYS A 72 -8.90 13.41 4.90
CA LYS A 72 -7.54 13.82 5.24
C LYS A 72 -6.54 13.44 4.16
N SER A 73 -6.69 12.26 3.55
CA SER A 73 -5.82 11.81 2.46
C SER A 73 -6.03 12.62 1.18
N ALA A 74 -7.29 12.92 0.84
CA ALA A 74 -7.65 13.75 -0.29
C ALA A 74 -7.10 15.18 -0.12
N ALA A 75 -7.30 15.80 1.05
CA ALA A 75 -6.72 17.10 1.38
C ALA A 75 -5.20 17.13 1.24
N ARG A 76 -4.51 16.08 1.70
CA ARG A 76 -3.05 15.97 1.56
C ARG A 76 -2.59 15.86 0.11
N ARG A 77 -3.29 15.08 -0.73
CA ARG A 77 -2.99 14.98 -2.17
C ARG A 77 -3.09 16.33 -2.89
N GLU A 78 -3.88 17.25 -2.34
CA GLU A 78 -4.07 18.60 -2.86
C GLU A 78 -3.21 19.65 -2.17
N GLY A 79 -2.41 19.26 -1.16
CA GLY A 79 -1.51 20.16 -0.44
C GLY A 79 -2.13 20.92 0.74
N PHE A 80 -3.33 20.53 1.20
CA PHE A 80 -4.09 21.22 2.26
C PHE A 80 -4.21 20.43 3.57
N GLY A 81 -3.58 19.26 3.67
CA GLY A 81 -3.58 18.52 4.94
C GLY A 81 -2.74 19.24 5.99
N PRO A 82 -3.06 19.07 7.30
CA PRO A 82 -2.21 19.58 8.36
C PRO A 82 -0.78 19.14 8.10
N GLN A 83 0.10 20.11 8.00
CA GLN A 83 1.53 19.94 7.96
C GLN A 83 1.87 19.34 9.31
N LEU A 84 1.82 18.00 9.41
CA LEU A 84 2.16 17.31 10.64
C LEU A 84 3.56 17.78 11.02
N ASP A 85 3.63 18.68 11.99
CA ASP A 85 4.85 19.24 12.52
C ASP A 85 5.75 18.05 12.92
N GLY A 86 6.79 17.81 12.11
CA GLY A 86 7.74 16.71 12.29
C GLY A 86 7.69 15.58 11.27
N TRP A 87 6.84 15.63 10.23
CA TRP A 87 6.88 14.68 9.11
C TRP A 87 7.10 15.46 7.82
N GLU A 88 8.34 15.94 7.65
CA GLU A 88 8.83 16.69 6.49
C GLU A 88 8.35 16.11 5.16
N GLU A 89 7.32 16.74 4.63
CA GLU A 89 7.12 16.92 3.20
C GLU A 89 7.91 18.16 2.76
N ARG A 90 9.20 18.19 3.12
CA ARG A 90 10.20 19.07 2.52
C ARG A 90 11.15 18.16 1.78
N GLY A 91 11.18 18.28 0.45
CA GLY A 91 12.35 17.94 -0.33
C GLY A 91 12.85 16.50 -0.21
N TRP A 92 12.58 15.75 -1.27
CA TRP A 92 13.53 14.87 -1.94
C TRP A 92 14.92 15.52 -2.24
N ALA A 93 15.47 16.41 -1.40
CA ALA A 93 16.83 16.97 -1.51
C ALA A 93 17.23 17.66 -0.19
N GLY A 94 18.08 17.02 0.62
CA GLY A 94 18.49 17.56 1.93
C GLY A 94 19.60 16.77 2.64
N LYS A 95 20.78 16.73 2.00
CA LYS A 95 22.12 16.63 2.59
C LYS A 95 22.25 16.17 4.07
N GLY A 96 22.67 14.92 4.25
CA GLY A 96 23.50 14.50 5.40
C GLY A 96 22.93 13.37 6.26
N GLY A 97 23.47 12.16 6.10
CA GLY A 97 23.37 11.10 7.13
C GLY A 97 22.90 9.75 6.60
N GLN A 98 23.87 8.86 6.34
CA GLN A 98 23.76 7.41 6.17
C GLN A 98 22.65 6.85 5.27
N ALA A 99 23.03 6.42 4.06
CA ALA A 99 22.25 5.50 3.23
C ALA A 99 22.10 4.13 3.93
N GLY A 100 21.12 4.03 4.82
CA GLY A 100 20.58 2.79 5.34
C GLY A 100 19.10 2.75 5.03
N THR A 101 18.57 1.58 4.65
CA THR A 101 17.14 1.30 4.64
C THR A 101 16.59 1.79 5.98
N ASP A 102 15.76 2.84 6.01
CA ASP A 102 15.15 3.31 7.26
C ASP A 102 13.91 2.45 7.54
N PRO A 103 14.00 1.37 8.37
CA PRO A 103 12.86 0.52 8.67
C PRO A 103 11.73 1.30 9.36
N GLY A 104 12.05 2.43 9.99
CA GLY A 104 11.10 3.30 10.66
C GLY A 104 10.06 3.90 9.71
N LYS A 105 10.47 4.36 8.52
CA LYS A 105 9.54 4.92 7.51
C LYS A 105 8.55 3.88 7.01
N VAL A 106 9.00 2.67 6.73
CA VAL A 106 8.15 1.56 6.24
C VAL A 106 7.17 1.12 7.34
N ALA A 107 7.65 0.92 8.58
CA ALA A 107 6.81 0.55 9.72
C ALA A 107 5.74 1.59 10.02
N LYS A 108 6.09 2.88 9.97
CA LYS A 108 5.15 4.00 10.12
C LYS A 108 4.05 3.97 9.06
N ARG A 109 4.40 3.72 7.78
CA ARG A 109 3.42 3.62 6.70
C ARG A 109 2.49 2.43 6.88
N VAL A 110 3.03 1.27 7.28
CA VAL A 110 2.24 0.07 7.60
C VAL A 110 1.27 0.32 8.75
N ARG A 111 1.70 1.01 9.81
CA ARG A 111 0.82 1.38 10.93
C ARG A 111 -0.37 2.23 10.48
N TRP A 112 -0.12 3.20 9.60
CA TRP A 112 -1.19 4.02 9.02
C TRP A 112 -2.14 3.17 8.16
N LEU A 113 -1.62 2.28 7.31
CA LEU A 113 -2.43 1.39 6.48
C LEU A 113 -3.30 0.47 7.34
N ASN A 114 -2.76 -0.08 8.43
CA ASN A 114 -3.54 -0.89 9.37
C ASN A 114 -4.66 -0.09 10.03
N ALA A 115 -4.44 1.18 10.35
CA ALA A 115 -5.46 2.03 10.96
C ALA A 115 -6.54 2.54 9.99
N ASN A 116 -6.20 2.75 8.72
CA ASN A 116 -7.07 3.47 7.78
C ASN A 116 -7.62 2.62 6.62
N VAL A 117 -6.88 1.59 6.20
CA VAL A 117 -7.17 0.80 5.00
C VAL A 117 -7.47 -0.65 5.35
N PHE A 118 -6.66 -1.26 6.22
CA PHE A 118 -6.69 -2.68 6.56
C PHE A 118 -7.11 -2.93 8.02
N ALA A 119 -8.00 -2.11 8.59
CA ALA A 119 -8.42 -2.25 9.98
C ALA A 119 -9.02 -3.62 10.30
N GLU A 120 -9.74 -4.23 9.35
CA GLU A 120 -10.34 -5.56 9.51
C GLU A 120 -9.36 -6.72 9.29
N ASN A 121 -8.26 -6.49 8.58
CA ASN A 121 -7.24 -7.50 8.32
C ASN A 121 -5.85 -6.86 8.29
N PRO A 122 -5.31 -6.49 9.46
CA PRO A 122 -4.09 -5.71 9.55
C PRO A 122 -2.88 -6.48 9.00
N ILE A 123 -1.94 -5.74 8.42
CA ILE A 123 -0.62 -6.24 8.05
C ILE A 123 0.11 -6.63 9.34
N ASP A 124 0.53 -7.89 9.42
CA ASP A 124 1.25 -8.45 10.56
C ASP A 124 2.75 -8.12 10.55
N ASP A 125 3.40 -8.29 11.70
CA ASP A 125 4.82 -8.02 11.86
C ASP A 125 5.70 -8.92 10.97
N ARG A 126 5.26 -10.15 10.67
CA ARG A 126 5.99 -11.07 9.77
C ARG A 126 6.03 -10.53 8.34
N ALA A 127 4.96 -9.88 7.90
CA ALA A 127 4.92 -9.21 6.61
C ALA A 127 5.82 -7.98 6.59
N LEU A 128 5.89 -7.22 7.69
CA LEU A 128 6.84 -6.11 7.83
C LEU A 128 8.31 -6.61 7.83
N GLU A 129 8.60 -7.69 8.56
CA GLU A 129 9.91 -8.35 8.57
C GLU A 129 10.34 -8.80 7.17
N SER A 130 9.40 -9.28 6.34
CA SER A 130 9.71 -9.69 4.97
C SER A 130 10.18 -8.52 4.08
N MET A 131 9.91 -7.27 4.46
CA MET A 131 10.41 -6.09 3.76
C MET A 131 11.85 -5.73 4.14
N GLN A 132 12.43 -6.35 5.19
CA GLN A 132 13.82 -6.13 5.56
C GLN A 132 14.73 -6.55 4.39
N GLY A 133 15.61 -5.64 3.96
CA GLY A 133 16.47 -5.84 2.78
C GLY A 133 15.86 -5.37 1.46
N VAL A 134 14.60 -4.92 1.43
CA VAL A 134 14.06 -4.14 0.30
C VAL A 134 14.48 -2.69 0.48
N ALA A 135 14.94 -2.04 -0.60
CA ALA A 135 15.30 -0.63 -0.55
C ALA A 135 14.06 0.23 -0.20
N ALA A 136 14.24 1.20 0.71
CA ALA A 136 13.13 2.01 1.23
C ALA A 136 12.24 2.66 0.15
N PRO A 137 12.77 3.23 -0.96
CA PRO A 137 11.93 3.77 -2.03
C PRO A 137 11.01 2.70 -2.64
N ARG A 138 11.54 1.51 -2.87
CA ARG A 138 10.80 0.41 -3.47
C ARG A 138 9.80 -0.22 -2.51
N ALA A 139 10.15 -0.31 -1.23
CA ALA A 139 9.22 -0.68 -0.17
C ALA A 139 8.00 0.25 -0.14
N MET A 140 8.21 1.55 -0.29
CA MET A 140 7.12 2.54 -0.34
C MET A 140 6.24 2.38 -1.60
N GLU A 141 6.82 2.08 -2.75
CA GLU A 141 6.05 1.77 -3.97
C GLU A 141 5.16 0.53 -3.79
N ILE A 142 5.71 -0.55 -3.23
CA ILE A 142 4.94 -1.77 -2.93
C ILE A 142 3.75 -1.47 -2.00
N LEU A 143 3.96 -0.63 -0.98
CA LEU A 143 2.88 -0.22 -0.07
C LEU A 143 1.83 0.65 -0.76
N LYS A 144 2.22 1.50 -1.70
CA LYS A 144 1.29 2.31 -2.53
C LYS A 144 0.48 1.44 -3.50
N GLU A 145 1.10 0.43 -4.11
CA GLU A 145 0.40 -0.56 -4.94
C GLU A 145 -0.60 -1.38 -4.11
N LEU A 146 -0.21 -1.78 -2.90
CA LEU A 146 -1.08 -2.51 -1.98
C LEU A 146 -2.29 -1.67 -1.57
N GLU A 147 -2.10 -0.38 -1.28
CA GLU A 147 -3.18 0.57 -1.00
C GLU A 147 -4.15 0.69 -2.18
N GLY A 148 -3.65 0.88 -3.41
CA GLY A 148 -4.53 0.94 -4.59
C GLY A 148 -5.30 -0.35 -4.85
N LYS A 149 -4.72 -1.51 -4.50
CA LYS A 149 -5.41 -2.80 -4.59
C LYS A 149 -6.38 -3.04 -3.43
N ALA A 150 -6.30 -2.28 -2.34
CA ALA A 150 -7.25 -2.39 -1.24
C ALA A 150 -8.68 -2.10 -1.72
N GLU A 151 -8.85 -1.12 -2.63
CA GLU A 151 -10.13 -0.79 -3.27
C GLU A 151 -10.68 -1.97 -4.09
N ALA A 152 -9.81 -2.77 -4.71
CA ALA A 152 -10.16 -3.98 -5.45
C ALA A 152 -10.43 -5.21 -4.55
N GLY A 153 -10.37 -5.06 -3.23
CA GLY A 153 -10.68 -6.13 -2.28
C GLY A 153 -9.53 -7.10 -2.01
N VAL A 154 -8.33 -6.60 -1.74
CA VAL A 154 -7.21 -7.44 -1.25
C VAL A 154 -7.62 -8.19 0.01
N ARG A 155 -7.81 -9.51 -0.12
CA ARG A 155 -8.23 -10.40 0.98
C ARG A 155 -7.17 -10.56 2.06
N ASN A 156 -5.89 -10.51 1.71
CA ASN A 156 -4.79 -10.73 2.65
C ASN A 156 -3.59 -9.81 2.33
N PRO A 157 -3.52 -8.63 2.98
CA PRO A 157 -2.46 -7.66 2.72
C PRO A 157 -1.09 -8.16 3.20
N SER A 158 -1.01 -8.91 4.30
CA SER A 158 0.24 -9.55 4.77
C SER A 158 0.84 -10.50 3.73
N SER A 159 0.00 -11.32 3.07
CA SER A 159 0.46 -12.26 2.04
C SER A 159 0.93 -11.54 0.78
N TYR A 160 0.23 -10.48 0.38
CA TYR A 160 0.62 -9.64 -0.74
C TYR A 160 2.01 -9.03 -0.49
N LEU A 161 2.19 -8.42 0.68
CA LEU A 161 3.42 -7.70 1.02
C LEU A 161 4.64 -8.63 1.06
N ARG A 162 4.49 -9.84 1.62
CA ARG A 162 5.52 -10.88 1.60
C ARG A 162 5.90 -11.29 0.19
N THR A 163 4.92 -11.54 -0.66
CA THR A 163 5.14 -11.95 -2.06
C THR A 163 5.84 -10.86 -2.85
N ALA A 164 5.37 -9.61 -2.75
CA ALA A 164 5.96 -8.47 -3.44
C ALA A 164 7.39 -8.20 -2.98
N SER A 165 7.66 -8.30 -1.67
CA SER A 165 8.99 -8.11 -1.10
C SER A 165 9.97 -9.19 -1.56
N ASN A 166 9.54 -10.46 -1.59
CA ASN A 166 10.38 -11.56 -2.08
C ASN A 166 10.71 -11.38 -3.57
N ARG A 167 9.71 -11.06 -4.41
CA ARG A 167 9.94 -10.77 -5.84
C ARG A 167 10.92 -9.64 -6.05
N GLU A 168 10.86 -8.60 -5.22
CA GLU A 168 11.79 -7.49 -5.32
C GLU A 168 13.21 -7.89 -4.95
N LYS A 169 13.38 -8.67 -3.88
CA LYS A 169 14.67 -9.23 -3.48
C LYS A 169 15.27 -10.14 -4.56
N GLU A 170 14.46 -10.97 -5.19
CA GLU A 170 14.86 -11.82 -6.32
C GLU A 170 15.27 -10.97 -7.53
N ARG A 171 14.54 -9.90 -7.83
CA ARG A 171 14.88 -8.96 -8.91
C ARG A 171 16.19 -8.23 -8.64
N ALA A 172 16.43 -7.81 -7.40
CA ALA A 172 17.70 -7.21 -6.99
C ALA A 172 18.87 -8.22 -7.05
N GLY A 173 18.62 -9.48 -6.67
CA GLY A 173 19.60 -10.56 -6.78
C GLY A 173 19.97 -10.92 -8.23
N LEU A 174 18.98 -10.94 -9.13
CA LEU A 174 19.18 -11.18 -10.57
C LEU A 174 19.88 -10.00 -11.27
N ALA A 175 19.62 -8.77 -10.83
CA ALA A 175 20.31 -7.58 -11.35
C ALA A 175 21.81 -7.58 -11.03
N LEU A 176 22.23 -8.19 -9.91
CA LEU A 176 23.65 -8.40 -9.59
C LEU A 176 24.29 -9.53 -10.40
N ALA A 177 23.51 -10.54 -10.80
CA ALA A 177 24.00 -11.66 -11.61
C ALA A 177 24.22 -11.28 -13.09
N VAL A 178 23.43 -10.34 -13.64
CA VAL A 178 23.56 -9.89 -15.04
C VAL A 178 24.69 -8.87 -15.25
N SER A 179 25.18 -8.23 -14.18
CA SER A 179 26.29 -7.27 -14.24
C SER A 179 27.67 -7.89 -14.00
N ALA A 180 27.75 -9.21 -13.77
CA ALA A 180 29.04 -9.90 -13.74
C ALA A 180 29.59 -9.95 -15.18
N PRO A 181 30.78 -9.40 -15.46
CA PRO A 181 31.39 -9.53 -16.78
C PRO A 181 31.56 -11.03 -17.07
N PRO A 182 31.35 -11.50 -18.32
CA PRO A 182 31.63 -12.88 -18.66
C PRO A 182 33.08 -13.17 -18.27
N ALA A 183 33.26 -14.15 -17.38
CA ALA A 183 34.57 -14.66 -17.03
C ALA A 183 35.22 -15.17 -18.33
N ARG A 184 36.07 -14.31 -18.89
CA ARG A 184 37.02 -14.63 -19.97
C ARG A 184 37.69 -15.95 -19.62
N HIS A 185 37.33 -16.99 -20.36
CA HIS A 185 37.96 -18.30 -20.32
C HIS A 185 39.42 -18.13 -20.75
N ALA A 186 40.30 -17.99 -19.76
CA ALA A 186 41.73 -18.20 -19.89
C ALA A 186 42.10 -19.23 -18.82
N GLY A 187 42.12 -20.50 -19.21
CA GLY A 187 42.36 -21.60 -18.29
C GLY A 187 42.59 -22.91 -19.02
N LYS A 188 43.82 -23.07 -19.50
CA LYS A 188 44.39 -24.25 -20.16
C LYS A 188 44.74 -25.31 -19.10
N GLY A 189 44.30 -26.55 -19.31
CA GLY A 189 44.66 -27.77 -18.55
C GLY A 189 43.52 -28.78 -18.64
N GLY A 190 43.65 -30.04 -19.05
CA GLY A 190 44.79 -30.96 -19.00
C GLY A 190 44.47 -32.07 -17.99
N GLY A 191 44.13 -33.27 -18.47
CA GLY A 191 43.89 -34.51 -17.68
C GLY A 191 42.59 -35.20 -18.13
N ALA A 192 42.54 -36.31 -18.87
CA ALA A 192 43.18 -37.65 -18.76
C ALA A 192 42.63 -38.52 -17.61
N GLY A 193 42.07 -39.69 -17.99
CA GLY A 193 41.54 -40.77 -17.13
C GLY A 193 40.00 -40.78 -17.12
N GLY A 194 39.24 -41.85 -17.38
CA GLY A 194 39.45 -43.30 -17.46
C GLY A 194 38.08 -43.92 -17.12
N ALA A 195 37.43 -44.60 -18.06
CA ALA A 195 37.19 -46.06 -18.07
C ALA A 195 36.24 -46.61 -16.98
N GLY A 196 35.23 -47.38 -17.42
CA GLY A 196 34.27 -48.15 -16.61
C GLY A 196 32.85 -47.93 -17.11
N GLU A 197 32.34 -48.64 -18.12
CA GLU A 197 31.88 -50.04 -18.11
C GLU A 197 30.75 -50.30 -17.09
N HIS A 198 29.60 -50.77 -17.59
CA HIS A 198 28.46 -51.50 -16.99
C HIS A 198 27.17 -51.06 -17.70
N ASP A 199 26.82 -51.66 -18.84
CA ASP A 199 26.08 -52.92 -18.98
C ASP A 199 24.61 -52.83 -18.47
N LYS A 200 23.69 -52.90 -19.45
CA LYS A 200 22.41 -53.63 -19.41
C LYS A 200 21.28 -53.17 -18.47
N ILE A 201 20.18 -52.70 -19.08
CA ILE A 201 18.95 -53.51 -19.33
C ILE A 201 17.83 -52.55 -19.76
N GLU A 202 17.44 -52.67 -21.02
CA GLU A 202 16.20 -52.13 -21.55
C GLU A 202 15.00 -52.98 -21.14
N ARG A 203 13.98 -52.28 -20.64
CA ARG A 203 12.55 -52.38 -21.01
C ARG A 203 12.05 -53.71 -21.58
N ARG A 204 11.18 -54.37 -20.81
CA ARG A 204 9.93 -55.06 -21.20
C ARG A 204 9.14 -55.24 -19.89
N GLY A 205 7.92 -54.74 -19.69
CA GLY A 205 6.80 -54.69 -20.61
C GLY A 205 5.95 -55.94 -20.39
N GLY A 206 4.75 -55.77 -19.83
CA GLY A 206 3.70 -56.80 -19.86
C GLY A 206 3.19 -57.24 -18.50
N GLY A 207 2.28 -56.46 -17.93
CA GLY A 207 1.31 -56.97 -16.96
C GLY A 207 0.19 -57.74 -17.67
N ALA A 208 -0.22 -58.85 -17.06
CA ALA A 208 -1.50 -59.52 -17.26
C ALA A 208 -1.88 -60.05 -15.87
N HIS A 209 -2.89 -59.43 -15.22
CA HIS A 209 -4.29 -59.91 -15.09
C HIS A 209 -4.41 -61.20 -14.24
N PRO A 210 -5.55 -61.53 -13.60
CA PRO A 210 -6.84 -60.82 -13.52
C PRO A 210 -7.47 -60.85 -12.10
N GLU A 211 -8.76 -60.48 -12.03
CA GLU A 211 -9.78 -60.85 -11.04
C GLU A 211 -9.82 -60.03 -9.74
N LEU A 212 -10.92 -59.29 -9.55
CA LEU A 212 -11.81 -59.37 -8.38
C LEU A 212 -12.85 -58.24 -8.42
N PHE A 213 -14.05 -58.56 -8.90
CA PHE A 213 -15.31 -57.85 -8.65
C PHE A 213 -16.48 -58.81 -8.99
N PRO A 214 -17.69 -58.63 -8.45
CA PRO A 214 -18.06 -58.88 -7.06
C PRO A 214 -19.37 -59.71 -6.97
N ALA A 215 -19.76 -60.13 -5.76
CA ALA A 215 -21.15 -60.28 -5.33
C ALA A 215 -21.21 -60.28 -3.80
#